data_AF-A0AAV8TCJ2-F1
#
_entry.id   AF-A0AAV8TCJ2-F1
#
_cell.length_a   1.000
_cell.length_b   1.000
_cell.length_c   1.000
_cell.angle_alpha   90.00
_cell.angle_beta   90.00
_cell.angle_gamma   90.00
#
_symmetry.space_group_name_H-M   'P 1'
#
loop_
_entity.id
_entity.type
_entity.pdbx_description
1 polymer ?
#
loop_
_entity_poly.entity_id
_entity_poly.type
_entity_poly.pdbx_seq_one_letter_code
_entity_poly.pdbx_strand_id
1 'polypeptide(L)'
;MAPRFIDSATVADLFSVNSHLISKLNKVSTPTTPLKPDQPLLVPLSCSCNEINSTFSIFYANVTYKIKEGDTFYYVSTEEFQNLTTYQSVEVVNPTLIPTDLQIGQDVIFPIFCKCPDLSLLQNQVNYLISYVFQPSDNLSIVASRFGVETQSIVDINGINIQTFETIFIPLSRLPRLTVQTADVRPSPSRMNWAKDHRGHYLIVGLEIGIGTTCLLLFLVICVWVYREDNWLKRQKVRDEEQKMPKFKGKVKRLKNMKASLLADLSNCLDKYRVFKLDEIKIATDGFSENCLIQGSVYKGSINWEVFAIKKMKWNANEDLRILQKVNHGNLVQLEGLCMDPENANFYLIYEYVENGSLHSWLHDHKTEKLDWKTRLSIAVDVANGLQYIHEHTRPKIVHKDMRSSNILLDSKMRAKIANFGLAKPGLTAMTKHTFSAQGYIAPECISEGQVTTKMDVFAFGVLLLELVSGEEVIDEEGKCLWAKVSGILEGKEETMVRRLKAFMDEVLVSDESSCPIQSVINVMSVAIACLHQDFTKRPTMVEVVYALSRSGGLSIDMSQEGSVSPKVAGR
;
A
#
# COMPACT_ATOMS: atom_id res chain seq x y z
N MET A 1 -17.17 -5.44 13.84
CA MET A 1 -17.38 -3.97 13.90
C MET A 1 -16.22 -3.33 14.65
N ALA A 2 -15.69 -2.22 14.15
CA ALA A 2 -14.62 -1.48 14.82
C ALA A 2 -15.05 -1.02 16.23
N PRO A 3 -14.12 -0.91 17.19
CA PRO A 3 -14.43 -0.70 18.61
C PRO A 3 -15.12 0.63 18.98
N ARG A 4 -15.51 1.46 18.00
CA ARG A 4 -16.17 2.75 18.18
C ARG A 4 -17.66 2.76 17.82
N PHE A 5 -18.20 1.70 17.19
CA PHE A 5 -19.61 1.62 16.82
C PHE A 5 -20.39 0.83 17.86
N ILE A 6 -20.81 1.53 18.91
CA ILE A 6 -21.37 0.92 20.11
C ILE A 6 -22.87 0.68 19.94
N ASP A 7 -23.57 1.43 19.08
CA ASP A 7 -25.01 1.32 18.89
C ASP A 7 -25.45 1.54 17.43
N SER A 8 -26.72 1.25 17.14
CA SER A 8 -27.29 1.40 15.79
C SER A 8 -27.49 2.85 15.33
N ALA A 9 -27.47 3.82 16.26
CA ALA A 9 -27.52 5.25 15.93
C ALA A 9 -26.20 5.71 15.31
N THR A 10 -25.07 5.33 15.91
CA THR A 10 -23.73 5.65 15.40
C THR A 10 -23.49 5.03 14.02
N VAL A 11 -24.01 3.83 13.79
CA VAL A 11 -23.95 3.16 12.47
C VAL A 11 -24.85 3.86 11.45
N ALA A 12 -26.04 4.30 11.86
CA ALA A 12 -26.92 5.07 10.99
C ALA A 12 -26.29 6.39 10.53
N ASP A 13 -25.64 7.10 11.44
CA ASP A 13 -24.93 8.33 11.12
C ASP A 13 -23.77 8.08 10.14
N LEU A 14 -23.01 6.99 10.33
CA LEU A 14 -21.92 6.62 9.42
C LEU A 14 -22.40 6.38 7.99
N PHE A 15 -23.52 5.66 7.83
CA PHE A 15 -24.06 5.31 6.52
C PHE A 15 -25.05 6.34 5.95
N SER A 16 -25.29 7.46 6.65
CA SER A 16 -26.31 8.46 6.28
C SER A 16 -27.72 7.85 6.11
N VAL A 17 -28.11 6.92 7.00
CA VAL A 17 -29.40 6.22 6.95
C VAL A 17 -30.22 6.42 8.23
N ASN A 18 -31.51 6.11 8.17
CA ASN A 18 -32.38 6.25 9.35
C ASN A 18 -32.13 5.13 10.38
N SER A 19 -31.74 5.51 11.61
CA SER A 19 -31.48 4.60 12.73
C SER A 19 -32.67 3.72 13.11
N HIS A 20 -33.90 4.21 12.95
CA HIS A 20 -35.12 3.43 13.18
C HIS A 20 -35.31 2.31 12.13
N LEU A 21 -34.82 2.51 10.91
CA LEU A 21 -34.90 1.48 9.87
C LEU A 21 -33.90 0.35 10.16
N ILE A 22 -32.69 0.68 10.62
CA ILE A 22 -31.70 -0.29 11.08
C ILE A 22 -32.25 -1.08 12.28
N SER A 23 -32.78 -0.41 13.30
CA SER A 23 -33.29 -1.08 14.50
C SER A 23 -34.45 -2.04 14.17
N LYS A 24 -35.36 -1.65 13.29
CA LYS A 24 -36.47 -2.48 12.82
C LYS A 24 -35.99 -3.72 12.04
N LEU A 25 -35.04 -3.55 11.12
CA LEU A 25 -34.50 -4.65 10.30
C LEU A 25 -33.73 -5.66 11.14
N ASN A 26 -33.02 -5.20 12.16
CA ASN A 26 -32.17 -6.02 13.02
C ASN A 26 -32.85 -6.46 14.34
N LYS A 27 -34.12 -6.11 14.53
CA LYS A 27 -34.93 -6.41 15.74
C LYS A 27 -34.29 -5.91 17.05
N VAL A 28 -33.66 -4.75 17.00
CA VAL A 28 -33.09 -4.08 18.18
C VAL A 28 -34.16 -3.17 18.80
N SER A 29 -34.36 -3.27 20.12
CA SER A 29 -35.47 -2.60 20.81
C SER A 29 -35.39 -1.08 20.81
N THR A 30 -34.19 -0.50 20.93
CA THR A 30 -33.98 0.96 20.82
C THR A 30 -32.67 1.29 20.09
N PRO A 31 -32.60 2.39 19.32
CA PRO A 31 -31.42 2.70 18.49
C PRO A 31 -30.10 2.89 19.26
N THR A 32 -30.20 3.21 20.54
CA THR A 32 -29.08 3.47 21.47
C THR A 32 -28.67 2.24 22.29
N THR A 33 -29.30 1.07 22.05
CA THR A 33 -28.91 -0.14 22.78
C THR A 33 -27.52 -0.59 22.33
N PRO A 34 -26.59 -0.88 23.26
CA PRO A 34 -25.25 -1.32 22.88
C PRO A 34 -25.27 -2.66 22.13
N LEU A 35 -24.68 -2.67 20.95
CA LEU A 35 -24.50 -3.85 20.10
C LEU A 35 -23.26 -4.63 20.57
N LYS A 36 -23.32 -5.96 20.53
CA LYS A 36 -22.11 -6.76 20.75
C LYS A 36 -21.17 -6.61 19.54
N PRO A 37 -19.84 -6.47 19.76
CA PRO A 37 -18.86 -6.48 18.68
C PRO A 37 -18.95 -7.75 17.82
N ASP A 38 -18.51 -7.61 16.57
CA ASP A 38 -18.36 -8.71 15.60
C ASP A 38 -19.64 -9.48 15.24
N GLN A 39 -20.78 -8.79 15.31
CA GLN A 39 -22.05 -9.29 14.80
C GLN A 39 -22.42 -8.65 13.46
N PRO A 40 -23.03 -9.41 12.53
CA PRO A 40 -23.49 -8.85 11.27
C PRO A 40 -24.74 -8.00 11.50
N LEU A 41 -24.78 -6.83 10.85
CA LEU A 41 -25.89 -5.88 10.93
C LEU A 41 -26.39 -5.54 9.52
N LEU A 42 -27.70 -5.59 9.31
CA LEU A 42 -28.31 -5.16 8.06
C LEU A 42 -28.42 -3.63 8.02
N VAL A 43 -27.77 -3.01 7.05
CA VAL A 43 -27.84 -1.57 6.81
C VAL A 43 -28.51 -1.34 5.44
N PRO A 44 -29.65 -0.66 5.39
CA PRO A 44 -30.39 -0.43 4.16
C PRO A 44 -29.77 0.72 3.36
N LEU A 45 -29.24 0.44 2.17
CA LEU A 45 -28.65 1.44 1.28
C LEU A 45 -29.39 1.48 -0.07
N SER A 46 -29.51 2.67 -0.64
CA SER A 46 -30.07 2.87 -1.98
C SER A 46 -28.94 2.82 -3.01
N CYS A 47 -28.86 1.71 -3.75
CA CYS A 47 -27.87 1.54 -4.81
C CYS A 47 -28.19 2.45 -6.00
N SER A 48 -27.20 3.20 -6.49
CA SER A 48 -27.32 4.00 -7.71
C SER A 48 -26.81 3.20 -8.90
N CYS A 49 -27.72 2.92 -9.84
CA CYS A 49 -27.48 2.06 -11.02
C CYS A 49 -27.20 2.89 -12.28
N ASN A 50 -26.39 3.93 -12.17
CA ASN A 50 -26.09 4.79 -13.32
C ASN A 50 -24.89 4.20 -14.08
N GLU A 51 -25.08 3.89 -15.37
CA GLU A 51 -23.97 3.59 -16.27
C GLU A 51 -23.14 4.86 -16.45
N ILE A 52 -21.88 4.84 -15.99
CA ILE A 52 -20.99 6.00 -16.11
C ILE A 52 -20.54 6.18 -17.57
N ASN A 53 -20.40 5.08 -18.31
CA ASN A 53 -20.17 5.03 -19.77
C ASN A 53 -20.51 3.63 -20.33
N SER A 54 -20.68 3.52 -21.66
CA SER A 54 -21.02 2.27 -22.40
C SER A 54 -20.00 1.13 -22.30
N THR A 55 -18.91 1.31 -21.54
CA THR A 55 -17.80 0.36 -21.36
C THR A 55 -17.34 0.22 -19.89
N PHE A 56 -17.94 0.95 -18.94
CA PHE A 56 -17.52 0.95 -17.53
C PHE A 56 -18.73 1.19 -16.60
N SER A 57 -19.10 0.16 -15.83
CA SER A 57 -20.22 0.20 -14.90
C SER A 57 -19.76 -0.18 -13.49
N ILE A 58 -19.57 0.82 -12.63
CA ILE A 58 -19.47 0.63 -11.18
C ILE A 58 -20.81 0.96 -10.54
N PHE A 59 -21.33 0.05 -9.71
CA PHE A 59 -22.60 0.24 -9.01
C PHE A 59 -22.30 0.51 -7.53
N TYR A 60 -22.78 1.62 -7.00
CA TYR A 60 -22.49 2.01 -5.62
C TYR A 60 -23.60 2.86 -5.00
N ALA A 61 -23.63 2.90 -3.67
CA ALA A 61 -24.47 3.80 -2.89
C ALA A 61 -23.62 4.97 -2.38
N ASN A 62 -24.12 6.20 -2.56
CA ASN A 62 -23.44 7.40 -2.08
C ASN A 62 -23.60 7.52 -0.57
N VAL A 63 -22.49 7.50 0.16
CA VAL A 63 -22.47 7.78 1.59
C VAL A 63 -21.57 8.99 1.84
N THR A 64 -22.14 10.08 2.35
CA THR A 64 -21.39 11.29 2.68
C THR A 64 -20.80 11.15 4.08
N TYR A 65 -19.49 11.34 4.20
CA TYR A 65 -18.76 11.29 5.47
C TYR A 65 -18.02 12.61 5.71
N LYS A 66 -18.10 13.14 6.94
CA LYS A 66 -17.38 14.34 7.37
C LYS A 66 -16.01 13.97 7.91
N ILE A 67 -14.96 14.46 7.26
CA ILE A 67 -13.56 14.20 7.61
C ILE A 67 -13.25 14.69 9.04
N LYS A 68 -12.58 13.84 9.83
CA LYS A 68 -12.09 14.15 11.19
C LYS A 68 -10.57 14.26 11.20
N GLU A 69 -10.02 14.73 12.31
CA GLU A 69 -8.57 14.82 12.49
C GLU A 69 -7.89 13.45 12.34
N GLY A 70 -6.90 13.36 11.44
CA GLY A 70 -6.16 12.13 11.15
C GLY A 70 -6.84 11.18 10.17
N ASP A 71 -8.03 11.52 9.65
CA ASP A 71 -8.70 10.74 8.62
C ASP A 71 -7.95 10.85 7.28
N THR A 72 -7.89 9.72 6.58
CA THR A 72 -7.45 9.63 5.19
C THR A 72 -8.48 8.79 4.45
N PHE A 73 -8.56 8.90 3.12
CA PHE A 73 -9.44 8.01 2.34
C PHE A 73 -9.17 6.54 2.66
N TYR A 74 -7.89 6.16 2.78
CA TYR A 74 -7.50 4.82 3.20
C TYR A 74 -8.08 4.43 4.56
N TYR A 75 -7.77 5.21 5.60
CA TYR A 75 -8.19 4.91 6.97
C TYR A 75 -9.71 4.80 7.09
N VAL A 76 -10.47 5.74 6.49
CA VAL A 76 -11.93 5.73 6.57
C VAL A 76 -12.51 4.54 5.78
N SER A 77 -11.97 4.20 4.61
CA SER A 77 -12.42 3.03 3.85
C SER A 77 -12.16 1.70 4.57
N THR A 78 -11.00 1.53 5.22
CA THR A 78 -10.62 0.25 5.84
C THR A 78 -11.10 0.10 7.28
N GLU A 79 -11.04 1.16 8.09
CA GLU A 79 -11.34 1.09 9.52
C GLU A 79 -12.79 1.46 9.82
N GLU A 80 -13.30 2.55 9.24
CA GLU A 80 -14.67 3.02 9.51
C GLU A 80 -15.69 2.22 8.69
N PHE A 81 -15.49 2.09 7.37
CA PHE A 81 -16.36 1.31 6.47
C PHE A 81 -15.99 -0.17 6.35
N GLN A 82 -14.99 -0.64 7.09
CA GLN A 82 -14.62 -2.06 7.20
C GLN A 82 -14.40 -2.75 5.83
N ASN A 83 -13.83 -2.04 4.85
CA ASN A 83 -13.62 -2.51 3.47
C ASN A 83 -14.88 -2.68 2.60
N LEU A 84 -16.03 -2.13 2.98
CA LEU A 84 -17.23 -2.06 2.12
C LEU A 84 -17.06 -1.12 0.91
N THR A 85 -16.01 -0.30 0.95
CA THR A 85 -15.56 0.57 -0.13
C THR A 85 -14.02 0.54 -0.20
N THR A 86 -13.43 1.09 -1.25
CA THR A 86 -11.98 1.24 -1.39
C THR A 86 -11.61 2.71 -1.51
N TYR A 87 -10.43 3.10 -1.01
CA TYR A 87 -10.02 4.51 -1.10
C TYR A 87 -9.82 4.96 -2.55
N GLN A 88 -9.43 4.06 -3.48
CA GLN A 88 -9.34 4.38 -4.90
C GLN A 88 -10.69 4.75 -5.48
N SER A 89 -11.75 4.01 -5.12
CA SER A 89 -13.10 4.38 -5.54
C SER A 89 -13.53 5.73 -4.95
N VAL A 90 -13.07 6.08 -3.74
CA VAL A 90 -13.30 7.41 -3.14
C VAL A 90 -12.62 8.49 -3.97
N GLU A 91 -11.37 8.28 -4.42
CA GLU A 91 -10.66 9.23 -5.29
C GLU A 91 -11.39 9.44 -6.63
N VAL A 92 -11.90 8.36 -7.23
CA VAL A 92 -12.63 8.41 -8.51
C VAL A 92 -13.94 9.21 -8.39
N VAL A 93 -14.71 9.02 -7.33
CA VAL A 93 -16.01 9.71 -7.16
C VAL A 93 -15.89 11.12 -6.57
N ASN A 94 -14.71 11.49 -6.06
CA ASN A 94 -14.41 12.85 -5.58
C ASN A 94 -13.22 13.45 -6.35
N PRO A 95 -13.34 13.68 -7.67
CA PRO A 95 -12.21 14.09 -8.52
C PRO A 95 -11.62 15.47 -8.17
N THR A 96 -12.37 16.29 -7.42
CA THR A 96 -11.95 17.63 -7.00
C THR A 96 -11.19 17.64 -5.67
N LEU A 97 -11.09 16.51 -4.97
CA LEU A 97 -10.46 16.42 -3.66
C LEU A 97 -9.05 15.85 -3.78
N ILE A 98 -8.10 16.47 -3.09
CA ILE A 98 -6.71 16.02 -3.05
C ILE A 98 -6.53 15.13 -1.80
N PRO A 99 -6.19 13.84 -1.93
CA PRO A 99 -6.09 12.91 -0.79
C PRO A 99 -5.09 13.32 0.30
N THR A 100 -4.10 14.14 -0.06
CA THR A 100 -3.05 14.64 0.84
C THR A 100 -3.40 15.96 1.53
N ASP A 101 -4.51 16.61 1.15
CA ASP A 101 -4.96 17.90 1.69
C ASP A 101 -6.46 17.85 2.03
N LEU A 102 -6.81 17.06 3.05
CA LEU A 102 -8.17 16.93 3.54
C LEU A 102 -8.39 17.84 4.75
N GLN A 103 -9.44 18.65 4.70
CA GLN A 103 -9.77 19.60 5.76
C GLN A 103 -10.76 18.99 6.76
N ILE A 104 -10.59 19.26 8.05
CA ILE A 104 -11.49 18.78 9.10
C ILE A 104 -12.89 19.37 8.87
N GLY A 105 -13.91 18.52 8.83
CA GLY A 105 -15.31 18.86 8.58
C GLY A 105 -15.72 18.86 7.11
N GLN A 106 -14.78 18.60 6.19
CA GLN A 106 -15.05 18.50 4.75
C GLN A 106 -15.92 17.27 4.44
N ASP A 107 -16.92 17.46 3.58
CA ASP A 107 -17.81 16.39 3.12
C ASP A 107 -17.15 15.61 1.96
N VAL A 108 -17.04 14.30 2.13
CA VAL A 108 -16.43 13.38 1.14
C VAL A 108 -17.40 12.23 0.88
N ILE A 109 -17.55 11.85 -0.39
CA ILE A 109 -18.43 10.74 -0.78
C ILE A 109 -17.65 9.43 -0.74
N PHE A 110 -18.06 8.49 0.11
CA PHE A 110 -17.54 7.13 0.14
C PHE A 110 -18.51 6.20 -0.61
N PRO A 111 -18.11 5.65 -1.79
CA PRO A 111 -19.00 4.84 -2.61
C PRO A 111 -19.07 3.42 -2.05
N ILE A 112 -20.16 3.07 -1.36
CA ILE A 112 -20.35 1.71 -0.84
C ILE A 112 -20.76 0.80 -1.99
N PHE A 113 -19.95 -0.22 -2.29
CA PHE A 113 -20.20 -1.09 -3.44
C PHE A 113 -21.52 -1.83 -3.29
N CYS A 114 -22.32 -1.80 -4.35
CA CYS A 114 -23.55 -2.57 -4.49
C CYS A 114 -23.60 -3.14 -5.90
N LYS A 115 -24.64 -3.90 -6.22
CA LYS A 115 -24.82 -4.41 -7.58
C LYS A 115 -26.32 -4.46 -7.87
N CYS A 116 -26.67 -4.05 -9.08
CA CYS A 116 -28.05 -3.96 -9.51
C CYS A 116 -28.51 -5.33 -10.02
N PRO A 117 -29.78 -5.71 -9.79
CA PRO A 117 -30.30 -6.99 -10.24
C PRO A 117 -30.32 -7.04 -11.78
N ASP A 118 -29.73 -8.09 -12.34
CA ASP A 118 -29.82 -8.44 -13.76
C ASP A 118 -31.11 -9.25 -14.05
N LEU A 119 -31.56 -9.28 -15.31
CA LEU A 119 -32.74 -10.02 -15.76
C LEU A 119 -32.69 -11.51 -15.37
N SER A 120 -31.49 -12.10 -15.35
CA SER A 120 -31.22 -13.47 -14.88
C SER A 120 -31.52 -13.66 -13.38
N LEU A 121 -31.18 -12.67 -12.53
CA LEU A 121 -31.40 -12.70 -11.09
C LEU A 121 -32.87 -12.50 -10.73
N LEU A 122 -33.59 -11.67 -11.50
CA LEU A 122 -35.03 -11.45 -11.33
C LEU A 122 -35.85 -12.69 -11.68
N GLN A 123 -35.43 -13.46 -12.70
CA GLN A 123 -36.06 -14.75 -13.05
C GLN A 123 -35.90 -15.80 -11.95
N ASN A 124 -34.80 -15.75 -11.19
CA ASN A 124 -34.53 -16.65 -10.05
C ASN A 124 -35.11 -16.15 -8.71
N GLN A 125 -36.08 -15.22 -8.72
CA GLN A 125 -36.74 -14.66 -7.53
C GLN A 125 -35.77 -14.04 -6.51
N VAL A 126 -34.65 -13.47 -6.95
CA VAL A 126 -33.73 -12.71 -6.08
C VAL A 126 -34.28 -11.29 -5.90
N ASN A 127 -34.69 -10.95 -4.67
CA ASN A 127 -35.29 -9.65 -4.35
C ASN A 127 -34.30 -8.69 -3.66
N TYR A 128 -33.21 -9.23 -3.12
CA TYR A 128 -32.21 -8.47 -2.37
C TYR A 128 -30.81 -8.97 -2.75
N LEU A 129 -29.84 -8.05 -2.78
CA LEU A 129 -28.43 -8.37 -2.93
C LEU A 129 -27.68 -7.70 -1.78
N ILE A 130 -27.03 -8.50 -0.93
CA ILE A 130 -26.27 -7.99 0.21
C ILE A 130 -24.80 -7.87 -0.15
N SER A 131 -24.23 -6.68 0.03
CA SER A 131 -22.79 -6.47 0.04
C SER A 131 -22.21 -6.95 1.37
N TYR A 132 -21.32 -7.93 1.33
CA TYR A 132 -20.73 -8.56 2.50
C TYR A 132 -19.22 -8.65 2.35
N VAL A 133 -18.48 -8.22 3.36
CA VAL A 133 -17.01 -8.32 3.37
C VAL A 133 -16.60 -9.69 3.90
N PHE A 134 -15.97 -10.50 3.05
CA PHE A 134 -15.53 -11.86 3.37
C PHE A 134 -14.48 -11.85 4.49
N GLN A 135 -14.70 -12.56 5.59
CA GLN A 135 -13.79 -12.52 6.75
C GLN A 135 -12.76 -13.66 6.71
N PRO A 136 -11.60 -13.54 7.40
CA PRO A 136 -10.57 -14.60 7.43
C PRO A 136 -11.05 -15.96 7.94
N SER A 137 -12.07 -15.98 8.80
CA SER A 137 -12.69 -17.19 9.32
C SER A 137 -13.85 -17.72 8.46
N ASP A 138 -14.24 -17.00 7.41
CA ASP A 138 -15.36 -17.41 6.57
C ASP A 138 -14.93 -18.47 5.55
N ASN A 139 -15.88 -19.35 5.23
CA ASN A 139 -15.83 -20.15 4.02
C ASN A 139 -17.18 -20.00 3.31
N LEU A 140 -17.24 -20.27 2.01
CA LEU A 140 -18.47 -20.02 1.23
C LEU A 140 -19.66 -20.84 1.74
N SER A 141 -19.45 -22.06 2.24
CA SER A 141 -20.51 -22.87 2.82
C SER A 141 -21.10 -22.27 4.11
N ILE A 142 -20.24 -21.70 4.98
CA ILE A 142 -20.62 -21.03 6.23
C ILE A 142 -21.38 -19.75 5.89
N VAL A 143 -20.87 -18.95 4.96
CA VAL A 143 -21.54 -17.71 4.52
C VAL A 143 -22.90 -18.06 3.90
N ALA A 144 -22.95 -19.03 2.98
CA ALA A 144 -24.18 -19.50 2.37
C ALA A 144 -25.21 -19.95 3.43
N SER A 145 -24.79 -20.77 4.40
CA SER A 145 -25.65 -21.21 5.50
C SER A 145 -26.12 -20.06 6.40
N ARG A 146 -25.27 -19.06 6.66
CA ARG A 146 -25.57 -17.88 7.49
C ARG A 146 -26.67 -17.03 6.86
N PHE A 147 -26.63 -16.88 5.55
CA PHE A 147 -27.62 -16.10 4.78
C PHE A 147 -28.78 -16.95 4.26
N GLY A 148 -28.71 -18.28 4.41
CA GLY A 148 -29.76 -19.21 3.98
C GLY A 148 -29.88 -19.35 2.47
N VAL A 149 -28.74 -19.33 1.76
CA VAL A 149 -28.62 -19.41 0.30
C VAL A 149 -27.76 -20.61 -0.10
N GLU A 150 -27.79 -20.98 -1.37
CA GLU A 150 -26.90 -22.02 -1.90
C GLU A 150 -25.49 -21.47 -2.13
N THR A 151 -24.46 -22.30 -1.96
CA THR A 151 -23.08 -21.89 -2.24
C THR A 151 -22.88 -21.53 -3.70
N GLN A 152 -23.52 -22.27 -4.61
CA GLN A 152 -23.39 -22.04 -6.05
C GLN A 152 -23.94 -20.66 -6.45
N SER A 153 -25.05 -20.19 -5.87
CA SER A 153 -25.61 -18.88 -6.20
C SER A 153 -24.71 -17.71 -5.79
N ILE A 154 -23.88 -17.89 -4.75
CA ILE A 154 -22.83 -16.91 -4.40
C ILE A 154 -21.71 -16.95 -5.45
N VAL A 155 -21.27 -18.15 -5.86
CA VAL A 155 -20.21 -18.33 -6.87
C VAL A 155 -20.63 -17.78 -8.23
N ASP A 156 -21.88 -17.96 -8.63
CA ASP A 156 -22.39 -17.48 -9.93
C ASP A 156 -22.32 -15.95 -10.06
N ILE A 157 -22.40 -15.22 -8.94
CA ILE A 157 -22.40 -13.74 -8.93
C ILE A 157 -20.99 -13.16 -8.73
N ASN A 158 -20.14 -13.85 -7.97
CA ASN A 158 -18.84 -13.36 -7.51
C ASN A 158 -17.63 -14.07 -8.14
N GLY A 159 -17.84 -15.19 -8.83
CA GLY A 159 -16.77 -16.07 -9.30
C GLY A 159 -16.26 -17.04 -8.23
N ILE A 160 -15.27 -17.85 -8.60
CA ILE A 160 -14.78 -18.99 -7.80
C ILE A 160 -13.68 -18.58 -6.81
N ASN A 161 -12.97 -17.47 -7.04
CA ASN A 161 -11.72 -17.13 -6.35
C ASN A 161 -11.87 -15.94 -5.39
N ILE A 162 -12.79 -16.07 -4.41
CA ILE A 162 -13.09 -15.03 -3.42
C ILE A 162 -11.97 -14.95 -2.37
N GLN A 163 -11.52 -13.73 -2.06
CA GLN A 163 -10.42 -13.48 -1.13
C GLN A 163 -10.88 -12.90 0.21
N THR A 164 -10.03 -13.04 1.23
CA THR A 164 -10.27 -12.42 2.53
C THR A 164 -10.29 -10.90 2.41
N PHE A 165 -11.25 -10.30 3.10
CA PHE A 165 -11.62 -8.89 3.09
C PHE A 165 -12.24 -8.39 1.80
N GLU A 166 -12.48 -9.23 0.79
CA GLU A 166 -13.18 -8.84 -0.43
C GLU A 166 -14.68 -8.59 -0.19
N THR A 167 -15.27 -7.60 -0.86
CA THR A 167 -16.73 -7.39 -0.80
C THR A 167 -17.39 -8.28 -1.83
N ILE A 168 -18.16 -9.26 -1.36
CA ILE A 168 -18.95 -10.16 -2.19
C ILE A 168 -20.44 -9.81 -2.12
N PHE A 169 -21.19 -10.24 -3.12
CA PHE A 169 -22.62 -10.01 -3.26
C PHE A 169 -23.41 -11.30 -3.03
N ILE A 170 -24.33 -11.27 -2.06
CA ILE A 170 -25.10 -12.45 -1.65
C ILE A 170 -26.56 -12.31 -2.12
N PRO A 171 -27.03 -13.16 -3.05
CA PRO A 171 -28.38 -13.09 -3.60
C PRO A 171 -29.41 -13.69 -2.66
N LEU A 172 -30.47 -12.94 -2.35
CA LEU A 172 -31.49 -13.32 -1.38
C LEU A 172 -32.90 -13.12 -1.94
N SER A 173 -33.73 -14.16 -1.85
CA SER A 173 -35.18 -14.05 -2.15
C SER A 173 -35.97 -13.41 -1.01
N ARG A 174 -35.46 -13.54 0.23
CA ARG A 174 -36.04 -12.95 1.45
C ARG A 174 -34.93 -12.49 2.39
N LEU A 175 -35.16 -11.41 3.13
CA LEU A 175 -34.17 -10.91 4.09
C LEU A 175 -33.87 -11.98 5.17
N PRO A 176 -32.59 -12.22 5.49
CA PRO A 176 -32.19 -13.19 6.49
C PRO A 176 -32.59 -12.73 7.89
N ARG A 177 -32.92 -13.69 8.77
CA ARG A 177 -33.15 -13.41 10.19
C ARG A 177 -31.80 -13.46 10.91
N LEU A 178 -31.07 -12.35 10.93
CA LEU A 178 -29.84 -12.25 11.73
C LEU A 178 -30.21 -12.12 13.22
N THR A 179 -29.65 -12.98 14.06
CA THR A 179 -29.82 -12.92 15.52
C THR A 179 -28.80 -11.94 16.09
N VAL A 180 -29.13 -10.65 16.11
CA VAL A 180 -28.30 -9.62 16.76
C VAL A 180 -28.53 -9.68 18.26
N GLN A 181 -27.46 -9.79 19.05
CA GLN A 181 -27.52 -9.81 20.52
C GLN A 181 -27.15 -8.43 21.07
N THR A 182 -27.97 -7.93 21.99
CA THR A 182 -27.66 -6.72 22.75
C THR A 182 -26.71 -7.06 23.91
N ALA A 183 -25.83 -6.13 24.30
CA ALA A 183 -25.00 -6.31 25.49
C ALA A 183 -25.85 -6.19 26.76
N ASP A 184 -25.67 -7.10 27.72
CA ASP A 184 -26.39 -7.04 29.01
C ASP A 184 -25.93 -5.83 29.82
N VAL A 185 -26.83 -4.87 30.05
CA VAL A 185 -26.62 -3.79 31.01
C VAL A 185 -26.74 -4.38 32.41
N ARG A 186 -25.62 -4.74 33.05
CA ARG A 186 -25.63 -5.01 34.50
C ARG A 186 -25.85 -3.68 35.25
N PRO A 187 -26.84 -3.58 36.15
CA PRO A 187 -26.95 -2.42 37.02
C PRO A 187 -25.75 -2.39 37.98
N SER A 188 -25.07 -1.25 38.02
CA SER A 188 -24.02 -0.94 39.00
C SER A 188 -24.57 -1.04 40.43
N PRO A 189 -23.82 -1.58 41.41
CA PRO A 189 -24.27 -1.55 42.80
C PRO A 189 -24.41 -0.11 43.30
N SER A 190 -25.53 0.14 43.96
CA SER A 190 -25.89 1.37 44.63
C SER A 190 -24.84 1.80 45.68
N ARG A 191 -24.58 3.11 45.72
CA ARG A 191 -23.89 3.77 46.85
C ARG A 191 -24.66 3.47 48.13
N MET A 192 -24.04 2.73 49.05
CA MET A 192 -24.50 2.59 50.42
C MET A 192 -23.67 3.53 51.30
N ASN A 193 -24.33 4.56 51.85
CA ASN A 193 -23.79 5.41 52.92
C ASN A 193 -23.54 4.56 54.16
N TRP A 194 -22.35 4.69 54.76
CA TRP A 194 -22.14 4.24 56.13
C TRP A 194 -21.72 5.42 57.01
N ALA A 195 -22.55 5.60 58.04
CA ALA A 195 -22.44 6.58 59.09
C ALA A 195 -21.26 6.30 60.03
N LYS A 196 -20.77 7.38 60.63
CA LYS A 196 -19.87 7.38 61.79
C LYS A 196 -20.60 6.79 62.99
N ASP A 197 -19.99 5.84 63.68
CA ASP A 197 -19.97 5.80 65.15
C ASP A 197 -18.86 4.87 65.65
N HIS A 198 -18.14 5.31 66.69
CA HIS A 198 -17.94 4.59 67.96
C HIS A 198 -16.90 5.36 68.80
N ARG A 199 -17.38 5.98 69.87
CA ARG A 199 -16.60 6.41 71.04
C ARG A 199 -16.39 5.23 71.98
N GLY A 200 -15.25 5.19 72.65
CA GLY A 200 -15.00 4.33 73.82
C GLY A 200 -13.89 4.92 74.68
N HIS A 201 -14.28 5.60 75.76
CA HIS A 201 -13.41 6.13 76.80
C HIS A 201 -12.94 5.01 77.75
N TYR A 202 -11.69 5.08 78.21
CA TYR A 202 -11.31 4.67 79.58
C TYR A 202 -10.33 5.69 80.15
N LEU A 203 -10.72 6.26 81.29
CA LEU A 203 -9.90 7.06 82.20
C LEU A 203 -9.49 6.17 83.38
N ILE A 204 -8.28 6.34 83.92
CA ILE A 204 -8.01 6.73 85.34
C ILE A 204 -6.50 6.55 85.67
N VAL A 205 -5.89 7.70 86.00
CA VAL A 205 -4.97 8.05 87.11
C VAL A 205 -3.75 7.16 87.42
N GLY A 206 -2.56 7.78 87.34
CA GLY A 206 -1.34 7.41 88.06
C GLY A 206 -0.35 8.58 88.06
N LEU A 207 0.00 9.05 89.26
CA LEU A 207 0.80 10.25 89.55
C LEU A 207 2.25 10.23 89.02
N GLU A 208 2.72 11.47 88.84
CA GLU A 208 4.08 11.99 88.69
C GLU A 208 5.24 11.06 89.11
N ILE A 209 6.16 10.80 88.18
CA ILE A 209 7.53 11.34 88.13
C ILE A 209 7.89 11.35 86.64
N GLY A 210 8.33 12.50 86.11
CA GLY A 210 9.01 12.51 84.81
C GLY A 210 8.58 13.57 83.81
N ILE A 211 8.32 14.81 84.24
CA ILE A 211 8.11 15.93 83.30
C ILE A 211 9.36 16.12 82.39
N GLY A 212 10.56 15.79 82.90
CA GLY A 212 11.77 15.75 82.08
C GLY A 212 11.80 14.60 81.07
N THR A 213 11.32 13.41 81.45
CA THR A 213 11.32 12.23 80.56
C THR A 213 10.19 12.26 79.54
N THR A 214 9.01 12.81 79.86
CA THR A 214 7.92 12.98 78.90
C THR A 214 8.19 14.10 77.91
N CYS A 215 8.83 15.21 78.30
CA CYS A 215 9.26 16.22 77.33
C CYS A 215 10.35 15.68 76.39
N LEU A 216 11.28 14.86 76.91
CA LEU A 216 12.34 14.26 76.09
C LEU A 216 11.79 13.14 75.19
N LEU A 217 10.82 12.35 75.66
CA LEU A 217 10.08 11.39 74.83
C LEU A 217 9.18 12.08 73.80
N LEU A 218 8.50 13.17 74.13
CA LEU A 218 7.73 13.97 73.19
C LEU A 218 8.63 14.61 72.14
N PHE A 219 9.79 15.14 72.54
CA PHE A 219 10.78 15.68 71.61
C PHE A 219 11.34 14.59 70.70
N LEU A 220 11.67 13.41 71.23
CA LEU A 220 12.09 12.27 70.42
C LEU A 220 10.98 11.78 69.48
N VAL A 221 9.72 11.76 69.92
CA VAL A 221 8.57 11.41 69.07
C VAL A 221 8.38 12.47 67.99
N ILE A 222 8.51 13.76 68.29
CA ILE A 222 8.43 14.85 67.30
C ILE A 222 9.62 14.79 66.33
N CYS A 223 10.84 14.54 66.80
CA CYS A 223 12.01 14.34 65.94
C CYS A 223 11.85 13.12 65.05
N VAL A 224 11.29 12.01 65.56
CA VAL A 224 10.96 10.83 64.77
C VAL A 224 9.82 11.14 63.81
N TRP A 225 8.85 11.97 64.17
CA TRP A 225 7.74 12.36 63.30
C TRP A 225 8.21 13.25 62.16
N VAL A 226 9.03 14.27 62.45
CA VAL A 226 9.69 15.14 61.45
C VAL A 226 10.68 14.35 60.60
N TYR A 227 11.46 13.43 61.18
CA TYR A 227 12.34 12.54 60.41
C TYR A 227 11.55 11.59 59.53
N ARG A 228 10.41 11.08 59.99
CA ARG A 228 9.50 10.25 59.19
C ARG A 228 8.80 11.06 58.12
N GLU A 229 8.48 12.33 58.36
CA GLU A 229 7.85 13.23 57.39
C GLU A 229 8.85 13.69 56.32
N ASP A 230 10.08 14.05 56.69
CA ASP A 230 11.16 14.34 55.74
C ASP A 230 11.56 13.10 54.92
N ASN A 231 11.62 11.92 55.56
CA ASN A 231 11.79 10.66 54.84
C ASN A 231 10.56 10.28 54.01
N TRP A 232 9.35 10.66 54.41
CA TRP A 232 8.13 10.40 53.65
C TRP A 232 8.07 11.31 52.41
N LEU A 233 8.45 12.58 52.54
CA LEU A 233 8.59 13.53 51.44
C LEU A 233 9.74 13.15 50.49
N LYS A 234 10.89 12.69 51.02
CA LYS A 234 11.97 12.11 50.20
C LYS A 234 11.53 10.82 49.51
N ARG A 235 10.79 9.94 50.20
CA ARG A 235 10.22 8.72 49.60
C ARG A 235 9.09 9.03 48.62
N GLN A 236 8.37 10.14 48.75
CA GLN A 236 7.36 10.60 47.80
C GLN A 236 8.03 11.18 46.57
N LYS A 237 9.13 11.94 46.73
CA LYS A 237 9.96 12.42 45.61
C LYS A 237 10.64 11.27 44.85
N VAL A 238 11.11 10.23 45.55
CA VAL A 238 11.61 8.99 44.94
C VAL A 238 10.47 8.17 44.32
N ARG A 239 9.25 8.14 44.90
CA ARG A 239 8.07 7.51 44.27
C ARG A 239 7.58 8.27 43.04
N ASP A 240 7.67 9.59 43.03
CA ASP A 240 7.29 10.44 41.90
C ASP A 240 8.34 10.41 40.78
N GLU A 241 9.62 10.17 41.11
CA GLU A 241 10.67 9.84 40.13
C GLU A 241 10.58 8.39 39.62
N GLU A 242 10.25 7.42 40.47
CA GLU A 242 9.99 6.02 40.06
C GLU A 242 8.66 5.85 39.30
N GLN A 243 7.65 6.70 39.53
CA GLN A 243 6.40 6.78 38.75
C GLN A 243 6.55 7.57 37.44
N LYS A 244 7.66 8.31 37.25
CA LYS A 244 8.09 8.81 35.93
C LYS A 244 8.91 7.77 35.15
N MET A 245 9.44 6.72 35.80
CA MET A 245 10.15 5.58 35.18
C MET A 245 9.36 4.34 34.70
N PRO A 246 8.01 4.21 34.79
CA PRO A 246 7.32 3.06 34.20
C PRO A 246 7.17 3.22 32.67
N LYS A 247 7.18 4.46 32.14
CA LYS A 247 7.16 4.71 30.69
C LYS A 247 8.50 4.40 30.01
N PHE A 248 9.63 4.56 30.70
CA PHE A 248 10.96 4.27 30.14
C PHE A 248 11.30 2.77 30.15
N LYS A 249 10.99 2.05 31.24
CA LYS A 249 11.16 0.57 31.29
C LYS A 249 10.23 -0.14 30.30
N GLY A 250 9.00 0.36 30.10
CA GLY A 250 8.08 -0.12 29.07
C GLY A 250 8.60 0.14 27.65
N LYS A 251 9.14 1.34 27.36
CA LYS A 251 9.80 1.65 26.08
C LYS A 251 11.03 0.78 25.83
N VAL A 252 11.91 0.61 26.81
CA VAL A 252 13.14 -0.20 26.68
C VAL A 252 12.82 -1.69 26.52
N LYS A 253 11.82 -2.21 27.24
CA LYS A 253 11.36 -3.62 27.09
C LYS A 253 10.68 -3.84 25.74
N ARG A 254 9.87 -2.88 25.27
CA ARG A 254 9.28 -2.89 23.92
C ARG A 254 10.34 -2.79 22.83
N LEU A 255 11.35 -1.93 23.00
CA LEU A 255 12.47 -1.76 22.07
C LEU A 255 13.37 -3.02 22.03
N LYS A 256 13.62 -3.67 23.18
CA LYS A 256 14.35 -4.95 23.25
C LYS A 256 13.57 -6.10 22.62
N ASN A 257 12.27 -6.22 22.89
CA ASN A 257 11.42 -7.26 22.29
C ASN A 257 11.24 -7.05 20.79
N MET A 258 11.09 -5.80 20.35
CA MET A 258 11.06 -5.41 18.94
C MET A 258 12.40 -5.79 18.29
N LYS A 259 13.53 -5.32 18.83
CA LYS A 259 14.89 -5.65 18.33
C LYS A 259 15.15 -7.16 18.24
N ALA A 260 14.68 -7.97 19.20
CA ALA A 260 14.84 -9.42 19.20
C ALA A 260 13.97 -10.13 18.15
N SER A 261 12.68 -9.79 18.04
CA SER A 261 11.79 -10.29 16.97
C SER A 261 12.30 -9.88 15.58
N LEU A 262 12.99 -8.74 15.50
CA LEU A 262 13.46 -8.17 14.24
C LEU A 262 14.77 -8.71 13.72
N LEU A 263 15.71 -9.00 14.62
CA LEU A 263 16.91 -9.72 14.27
C LEU A 263 16.58 -11.15 13.81
N ALA A 264 15.48 -11.74 14.31
CA ALA A 264 15.00 -13.03 13.83
C ALA A 264 14.43 -12.95 12.40
N ASP A 265 13.59 -11.95 12.10
CA ASP A 265 13.01 -11.76 10.75
C ASP A 265 14.07 -11.37 9.70
N LEU A 266 15.09 -10.62 10.10
CA LEU A 266 16.15 -10.13 9.22
C LEU A 266 17.42 -10.98 9.24
N SER A 267 17.48 -12.03 10.06
CA SER A 267 18.62 -12.95 10.17
C SER A 267 19.17 -13.35 8.79
N ASN A 268 18.29 -13.75 7.89
CA ASN A 268 18.67 -14.17 6.53
C ASN A 268 19.04 -13.01 5.59
N CYS A 269 18.66 -11.77 5.89
CA CYS A 269 19.00 -10.55 5.14
C CYS A 269 20.41 -10.05 5.49
N LEU A 270 20.73 -10.08 6.79
CA LEU A 270 21.96 -9.54 7.34
C LEU A 270 23.20 -10.33 6.88
N ASP A 271 23.02 -11.59 6.46
CA ASP A 271 24.10 -12.42 5.92
C ASP A 271 24.46 -12.07 4.46
N LYS A 272 23.54 -11.47 3.69
CA LYS A 272 23.74 -11.16 2.27
C LYS A 272 24.18 -9.71 2.01
N TYR A 273 23.67 -8.76 2.80
CA TYR A 273 23.83 -7.32 2.54
C TYR A 273 24.64 -6.63 3.63
N ARG A 274 25.36 -5.57 3.24
CA ARG A 274 26.12 -4.75 4.19
C ARG A 274 25.18 -4.00 5.14
N VAL A 275 25.47 -4.08 6.43
CA VAL A 275 24.75 -3.32 7.46
C VAL A 275 25.51 -2.04 7.76
N PHE A 276 24.92 -0.91 7.41
CA PHE A 276 25.48 0.42 7.67
C PHE A 276 25.05 0.93 9.03
N LYS A 277 25.88 1.77 9.65
CA LYS A 277 25.53 2.44 10.90
C LYS A 277 24.69 3.68 10.63
N LEU A 278 23.74 3.97 11.51
CA LEU A 278 22.88 5.15 11.36
C LEU A 278 23.68 6.46 11.31
N ASP A 279 24.77 6.56 12.07
CA ASP A 279 25.62 7.75 12.07
C ASP A 279 26.33 7.93 10.71
N GLU A 280 26.73 6.84 10.05
CA GLU A 280 27.31 6.90 8.71
C GLU A 280 26.28 7.41 7.70
N ILE A 281 25.05 6.92 7.77
CA ILE A 281 23.94 7.37 6.89
C ILE A 281 23.59 8.84 7.13
N LYS A 282 23.57 9.28 8.40
CA LYS A 282 23.29 10.68 8.75
C LYS A 282 24.39 11.61 8.26
N ILE A 283 25.66 11.24 8.43
CA ILE A 283 26.79 12.03 7.93
C ILE A 283 26.75 12.09 6.41
N ALA A 284 26.52 10.96 5.75
CA ALA A 284 26.50 10.87 4.30
C ALA A 284 25.42 11.71 3.63
N THR A 285 24.28 11.92 4.31
CA THR A 285 23.12 12.68 3.80
C THR A 285 23.00 14.08 4.40
N ASP A 286 24.04 14.56 5.10
CA ASP A 286 24.04 15.85 5.82
C ASP A 286 22.80 16.01 6.72
N GLY A 287 22.51 14.97 7.51
CA GLY A 287 21.34 14.93 8.38
C GLY A 287 20.00 14.78 7.66
N PHE A 288 19.98 14.18 6.45
CA PHE A 288 18.82 14.13 5.55
C PHE A 288 18.39 15.52 5.07
N SER A 289 19.36 16.35 4.69
CA SER A 289 19.15 17.68 4.13
C SER A 289 18.36 17.63 2.82
N GLU A 290 17.54 18.64 2.56
CA GLU A 290 16.84 18.83 1.28
C GLU A 290 17.81 18.92 0.09
N ASN A 291 19.04 19.41 0.31
CA ASN A 291 20.07 19.46 -0.74
C ASN A 291 20.53 18.06 -1.19
N CYS A 292 20.34 17.06 -0.35
CA CYS A 292 20.62 15.67 -0.66
C CYS A 292 19.38 14.94 -1.21
N LEU A 293 18.19 15.55 -1.20
CA LEU A 293 16.97 14.90 -1.64
C LEU A 293 17.00 14.72 -3.16
N ILE A 294 16.84 13.46 -3.62
CA ILE A 294 16.68 13.14 -5.03
C ILE A 294 15.20 13.21 -5.38
N GLN A 295 14.38 12.43 -4.68
CA GLN A 295 12.93 12.38 -4.88
C GLN A 295 12.25 11.69 -3.70
N GLY A 296 11.11 12.22 -3.25
CA GLY A 296 10.26 11.59 -2.25
C GLY A 296 10.99 11.36 -0.92
N SER A 297 11.40 10.12 -0.65
CA SER A 297 12.17 9.75 0.55
C SER A 297 13.57 9.20 0.23
N VAL A 298 14.09 9.47 -0.97
CA VAL A 298 15.39 9.00 -1.46
C VAL A 298 16.38 10.14 -1.44
N TYR A 299 17.51 9.92 -0.77
CA TYR A 299 18.58 10.90 -0.58
C TYR A 299 19.87 10.41 -1.24
N LYS A 300 20.61 11.30 -1.89
CA LYS A 300 21.99 11.07 -2.31
C LYS A 300 22.87 11.14 -1.07
N GLY A 301 23.78 10.19 -0.91
CA GLY A 301 24.78 10.27 0.15
C GLY A 301 26.11 9.66 -0.26
N SER A 302 27.20 10.14 0.34
CA SER A 302 28.53 9.57 0.11
C SER A 302 29.08 8.91 1.36
N ILE A 303 29.44 7.63 1.25
CA ILE A 303 30.02 6.83 2.34
C ILE A 303 31.34 6.26 1.81
N ASN A 304 32.46 6.59 2.48
CA ASN A 304 33.80 6.14 2.06
C ASN A 304 34.13 6.44 0.59
N TRP A 305 33.77 7.64 0.09
CA TRP A 305 33.98 8.09 -1.29
C TRP A 305 33.10 7.41 -2.36
N GLU A 306 32.28 6.45 -1.95
CA GLU A 306 31.28 5.83 -2.80
C GLU A 306 29.96 6.58 -2.65
N VAL A 307 29.22 6.73 -3.76
CA VAL A 307 27.96 7.47 -3.80
C VAL A 307 26.80 6.48 -3.85
N PHE A 308 25.80 6.70 -3.00
CA PHE A 308 24.64 5.84 -2.85
C PHE A 308 23.33 6.62 -2.95
N ALA A 309 22.27 5.91 -3.33
CA ALA A 309 20.90 6.35 -3.18
C ALA A 309 20.29 5.70 -1.93
N ILE A 310 19.93 6.52 -0.94
CA ILE A 310 19.49 6.09 0.39
C ILE A 310 18.00 6.36 0.53
N LYS A 311 17.19 5.30 0.46
CA LYS A 311 15.73 5.39 0.63
C LYS A 311 15.36 5.22 2.10
N LYS A 312 14.78 6.27 2.68
CA LYS A 312 14.21 6.27 4.03
C LYS A 312 12.78 5.74 3.99
N MET A 313 12.45 4.78 4.84
CA MET A 313 11.12 4.19 4.95
C MET A 313 10.76 3.87 6.41
N LYS A 314 9.46 3.73 6.67
CA LYS A 314 8.97 3.26 7.96
C LYS A 314 9.23 1.75 8.08
N TRP A 315 9.46 1.32 9.31
CA TRP A 315 9.87 -0.05 9.63
C TRP A 315 8.87 -1.17 9.26
N ASN A 316 7.61 -0.86 8.94
CA ASN A 316 6.55 -1.86 8.71
C ASN A 316 6.57 -2.53 7.32
N ALA A 317 7.62 -2.35 6.52
CA ALA A 317 7.72 -2.83 5.14
C ALA A 317 8.53 -4.15 5.01
N ASN A 318 8.16 -5.15 5.82
CA ASN A 318 8.85 -6.45 5.89
C ASN A 318 8.79 -7.25 4.57
N GLU A 319 7.80 -6.97 3.71
CA GLU A 319 7.62 -7.64 2.41
C GLU A 319 8.61 -7.15 1.35
N ASP A 320 8.93 -5.85 1.33
CA ASP A 320 9.86 -5.23 0.36
C ASP A 320 11.25 -5.86 0.48
N LEU A 321 11.70 -6.11 1.72
CA LEU A 321 12.99 -6.74 2.00
C LEU A 321 13.08 -8.18 1.48
N ARG A 322 12.00 -8.96 1.61
CA ARG A 322 11.95 -10.35 1.11
C ARG A 322 12.01 -10.43 -0.41
N ILE A 323 11.52 -9.42 -1.11
CA ILE A 323 11.57 -9.32 -2.56
C ILE A 323 12.97 -8.89 -3.00
N LEU A 324 13.52 -7.85 -2.37
CA LEU A 324 14.85 -7.32 -2.67
C LEU A 324 15.96 -8.38 -2.48
N GLN A 325 15.81 -9.30 -1.54
CA GLN A 325 16.72 -10.44 -1.38
C GLN A 325 16.77 -11.39 -2.58
N LYS A 326 15.68 -11.46 -3.36
CA LYS A 326 15.49 -12.46 -4.42
C LYS A 326 15.81 -11.93 -5.81
N VAL A 327 16.06 -10.64 -5.94
CA VAL A 327 16.35 -9.99 -7.22
C VAL A 327 17.81 -9.55 -7.25
N ASN A 328 18.50 -9.94 -8.32
CA ASN A 328 19.83 -9.43 -8.67
C ASN A 328 20.04 -9.58 -10.18
N HIS A 329 20.09 -8.47 -10.90
CA HIS A 329 20.19 -8.46 -12.35
C HIS A 329 20.72 -7.11 -12.84
N GLY A 330 21.49 -7.09 -13.93
CA GLY A 330 22.15 -5.89 -14.44
C GLY A 330 21.21 -4.76 -14.87
N ASN A 331 19.95 -5.10 -15.21
CA ASN A 331 18.90 -4.13 -15.54
C ASN A 331 17.96 -3.81 -14.37
N LEU A 332 18.35 -4.12 -13.13
CA LEU A 332 17.65 -3.72 -11.92
C LEU A 332 18.61 -2.90 -11.04
N VAL A 333 18.10 -1.91 -10.32
CA VAL A 333 18.92 -1.16 -9.36
C VAL A 333 19.31 -2.07 -8.20
N GLN A 334 20.62 -2.18 -7.98
CA GLN A 334 21.22 -3.05 -6.97
C GLN A 334 21.04 -2.47 -5.56
N LEU A 335 20.57 -3.32 -4.64
CA LEU A 335 20.61 -3.04 -3.21
C LEU A 335 22.00 -3.40 -2.67
N GLU A 336 22.70 -2.42 -2.12
CA GLU A 336 24.04 -2.59 -1.56
C GLU A 336 24.02 -2.87 -0.06
N GLY A 337 23.02 -2.31 0.64
CA GLY A 337 22.93 -2.49 2.07
C GLY A 337 21.67 -1.96 2.72
N LEU A 338 21.67 -2.08 4.03
CA LEU A 338 20.57 -1.66 4.88
C LEU A 338 21.09 -0.98 6.14
N CYS A 339 20.29 -0.07 6.68
CA CYS A 339 20.51 0.54 7.98
C CYS A 339 19.21 0.59 8.77
N MET A 340 19.32 0.35 10.06
CA MET A 340 18.20 0.24 10.98
C MET A 340 18.29 1.36 12.01
N ASP A 341 17.20 2.10 12.22
CA ASP A 341 17.02 3.05 13.32
C ASP A 341 15.85 2.59 14.19
N PRO A 342 16.12 1.73 15.18
CA PRO A 342 15.09 1.19 16.06
C PRO A 342 14.44 2.26 16.94
N GLU A 343 15.15 3.34 17.26
CA GLU A 343 14.67 4.39 18.16
C GLU A 343 13.53 5.18 17.53
N ASN A 344 13.65 5.47 16.23
CA ASN A 344 12.66 6.21 15.46
C ASN A 344 11.77 5.31 14.58
N ALA A 345 11.94 3.98 14.67
CA ALA A 345 11.26 3.01 13.80
C ALA A 345 11.42 3.33 12.30
N ASN A 346 12.62 3.76 11.91
CA ASN A 346 12.99 3.98 10.52
C ASN A 346 13.87 2.84 10.02
N PHE A 347 13.70 2.52 8.74
CA PHE A 347 14.52 1.60 8.00
C PHE A 347 15.10 2.33 6.78
N TYR A 348 16.32 2.02 6.42
CA TYR A 348 17.02 2.66 5.30
C TYR A 348 17.54 1.59 4.36
N LEU A 349 17.20 1.73 3.08
CA LEU A 349 17.74 0.91 2.00
C LEU A 349 18.79 1.70 1.25
N ILE A 350 19.99 1.14 1.12
CA ILE A 350 21.13 1.74 0.45
C ILE A 350 21.27 1.06 -0.90
N TYR A 351 21.00 1.79 -1.96
CA TYR A 351 21.11 1.35 -3.35
C TYR A 351 22.34 1.96 -4.01
N GLU A 352 22.82 1.32 -5.07
CA GLU A 352 23.74 1.96 -6.01
C GLU A 352 23.19 3.31 -6.50
N TYR A 353 24.07 4.30 -6.69
CA TYR A 353 23.67 5.56 -7.29
C TYR A 353 23.82 5.49 -8.81
N VAL A 354 22.72 5.70 -9.53
CA VAL A 354 22.65 5.66 -10.99
C VAL A 354 22.74 7.08 -11.56
N GLU A 355 23.77 7.35 -12.36
CA GLU A 355 24.31 8.71 -12.53
C GLU A 355 23.48 9.63 -13.42
N ASN A 356 22.85 9.10 -14.47
CA ASN A 356 22.12 9.92 -15.45
C ASN A 356 20.66 10.17 -15.07
N GLY A 357 20.24 9.75 -13.87
CA GLY A 357 18.89 9.98 -13.35
C GLY A 357 17.83 9.16 -14.08
N SER A 358 16.58 9.63 -14.06
CA SER A 358 15.43 8.90 -14.61
C SER A 358 15.24 9.15 -16.10
N LEU A 359 14.69 8.15 -16.80
CA LEU A 359 14.29 8.23 -18.20
C LEU A 359 13.24 9.33 -18.43
N HIS A 360 12.32 9.52 -17.48
CA HIS A 360 11.35 10.61 -17.51
C HIS A 360 12.02 11.97 -17.75
N SER A 361 13.07 12.27 -16.99
CA SER A 361 13.84 13.50 -17.15
C SER A 361 14.61 13.61 -18.47
N TRP A 362 14.86 12.49 -19.17
CA TRP A 362 15.50 12.52 -20.49
C TRP A 362 14.50 12.74 -21.62
N LEU A 363 13.25 12.31 -21.44
CA LEU A 363 12.19 12.49 -22.44
C LEU A 363 11.56 13.88 -22.32
N HIS A 364 11.14 14.25 -21.10
CA HIS A 364 10.22 15.38 -20.89
C HIS A 364 10.89 16.66 -20.41
N ASP A 365 11.99 16.56 -19.67
CA ASP A 365 12.69 17.78 -19.23
C ASP A 365 13.46 18.42 -20.41
N HIS A 366 13.64 19.73 -20.33
CA HIS A 366 14.44 20.51 -21.30
C HIS A 366 15.95 20.27 -21.14
N LYS A 367 16.38 19.01 -21.25
CA LYS A 367 17.80 18.67 -21.38
C LYS A 367 18.32 19.12 -22.75
N THR A 368 19.56 19.59 -22.77
CA THR A 368 20.26 20.02 -24.00
C THR A 368 20.56 18.85 -24.93
N GLU A 369 20.63 17.63 -24.40
CA GLU A 369 20.90 16.41 -25.16
C GLU A 369 19.64 15.52 -25.14
N LYS A 370 19.22 15.06 -26.32
CA LYS A 370 18.04 14.21 -26.53
C LYS A 370 18.47 12.81 -26.92
N LEU A 371 17.68 11.81 -26.53
CA LEU A 371 17.98 10.40 -26.80
C LEU A 371 17.72 10.06 -28.27
N ASP A 372 18.73 9.52 -28.95
CA ASP A 372 18.61 8.98 -30.30
C ASP A 372 17.83 7.64 -30.31
N TRP A 373 17.42 7.19 -31.50
CA TRP A 373 16.63 5.97 -31.64
C TRP A 373 17.33 4.73 -31.09
N LYS A 374 18.64 4.61 -31.36
CA LYS A 374 19.44 3.47 -30.93
C LYS A 374 19.48 3.34 -29.41
N THR A 375 19.66 4.46 -28.70
CA THR A 375 19.67 4.51 -27.24
C THR A 375 18.28 4.19 -26.69
N ARG A 376 17.20 4.76 -27.27
CA ARG A 376 15.82 4.44 -26.86
C ARG A 376 15.49 2.95 -27.02
N LEU A 377 15.91 2.34 -28.13
CA LEU A 377 15.73 0.90 -28.36
C LEU A 377 16.55 0.05 -27.38
N SER A 378 17.79 0.45 -27.08
CA SER A 378 18.62 -0.23 -26.07
C SER A 378 17.96 -0.17 -24.69
N ILE A 379 17.41 0.98 -24.31
CA ILE A 379 16.66 1.18 -23.06
C ILE A 379 15.44 0.26 -23.02
N ALA A 380 14.65 0.20 -24.11
CA ALA A 380 13.50 -0.69 -24.20
C ALA A 380 13.88 -2.17 -23.99
N VAL A 381 14.97 -2.63 -24.61
CA VAL A 381 15.48 -4.00 -24.46
C VAL A 381 15.97 -4.26 -23.04
N ASP A 382 16.70 -3.33 -22.44
CA ASP A 382 17.19 -3.41 -21.05
C ASP A 382 16.05 -3.56 -20.04
N VAL A 383 15.02 -2.70 -20.15
CA VAL A 383 13.83 -2.78 -19.29
C VAL A 383 13.09 -4.10 -19.52
N ALA A 384 12.97 -4.54 -20.78
CA ALA A 384 12.34 -5.82 -21.09
C ALA A 384 13.08 -7.02 -20.45
N ASN A 385 14.42 -7.02 -20.47
CA ASN A 385 15.26 -8.03 -19.82
C ASN A 385 15.08 -8.01 -18.29
N GLY A 386 15.07 -6.83 -17.67
CA GLY A 386 14.83 -6.68 -16.23
C GLY A 386 13.46 -7.23 -15.81
N LEU A 387 12.41 -6.91 -16.59
CA LEU A 387 11.06 -7.44 -16.38
C LEU A 387 10.97 -8.95 -16.60
N GLN A 388 11.58 -9.48 -17.68
CA GLN A 388 11.66 -10.92 -17.94
C GLN A 388 12.31 -11.67 -16.78
N TYR A 389 13.39 -11.12 -16.22
CA TYR A 389 14.05 -11.71 -15.06
C TYR A 389 13.08 -11.83 -13.87
N ILE A 390 12.41 -10.74 -13.47
CA ILE A 390 11.50 -10.79 -12.32
C ILE A 390 10.23 -11.62 -12.58
N HIS A 391 9.76 -11.71 -13.81
CA HIS A 391 8.56 -12.48 -14.16
C HIS A 391 8.81 -13.98 -14.34
N GLU A 392 10.00 -14.39 -14.81
CA GLU A 392 10.25 -15.79 -15.21
C GLU A 392 11.38 -16.47 -14.43
N HIS A 393 12.35 -15.71 -13.93
CA HIS A 393 13.56 -16.26 -13.31
C HIS A 393 13.58 -16.12 -11.78
N THR A 394 12.54 -15.54 -11.19
CA THR A 394 12.37 -15.47 -9.73
C THR A 394 11.31 -16.46 -9.24
N ARG A 395 11.50 -16.97 -8.02
CA ARG A 395 10.58 -17.93 -7.38
C ARG A 395 10.21 -17.43 -5.97
N PRO A 396 8.95 -17.05 -5.70
CA PRO A 396 7.85 -16.90 -6.66
C PRO A 396 8.14 -15.78 -7.69
N LYS A 397 7.39 -15.77 -8.81
CA LYS A 397 7.41 -14.67 -9.78
C LYS A 397 7.17 -13.35 -9.04
N ILE A 398 7.81 -12.26 -9.44
CA ILE A 398 7.65 -10.95 -8.81
C ILE A 398 6.95 -10.02 -9.81
N VAL A 399 5.91 -9.31 -9.36
CA VAL A 399 5.24 -8.22 -10.09
C VAL A 399 5.75 -6.90 -9.55
N HIS A 400 6.20 -6.00 -10.40
CA HIS A 400 6.79 -4.71 -10.03
C HIS A 400 5.73 -3.71 -9.55
N LYS A 401 4.58 -3.64 -10.26
CA LYS A 401 3.40 -2.79 -9.99
C LYS A 401 3.54 -1.29 -10.20
N ASP A 402 4.76 -0.75 -10.21
CA ASP A 402 5.02 0.69 -10.43
C ASP A 402 5.95 0.93 -11.62
N MET A 403 5.64 0.28 -12.75
CA MET A 403 6.41 0.47 -13.99
C MET A 403 6.05 1.81 -14.64
N ARG A 404 7.02 2.72 -14.71
CA ARG A 404 6.90 4.05 -15.33
C ARG A 404 8.27 4.64 -15.62
N SER A 405 8.36 5.62 -16.52
CA SER A 405 9.63 6.23 -16.94
C SER A 405 10.42 6.86 -15.78
N SER A 406 9.76 7.36 -14.73
CA SER A 406 10.44 7.92 -13.54
C SER A 406 11.17 6.86 -12.70
N ASN A 407 10.76 5.59 -12.82
CA ASN A 407 11.37 4.46 -12.12
C ASN A 407 12.36 3.69 -13.02
N ILE A 408 12.62 4.16 -14.24
CA ILE A 408 13.69 3.65 -15.10
C ILE A 408 14.87 4.61 -14.96
N LEU A 409 15.97 4.17 -14.36
CA LEU A 409 17.18 4.97 -14.21
C LEU A 409 18.19 4.61 -15.29
N LEU A 410 19.02 5.57 -15.69
CA LEU A 410 20.04 5.40 -16.72
C LEU A 410 21.44 5.48 -16.12
N ASP A 411 22.24 4.44 -16.31
CA ASP A 411 23.63 4.42 -15.85
C ASP A 411 24.54 5.31 -16.73
N SER A 412 25.80 5.44 -16.33
CA SER A 412 26.83 6.18 -17.08
C SER A 412 27.01 5.76 -18.55
N LYS A 413 26.53 4.58 -18.97
CA LYS A 413 26.55 4.07 -20.35
C LYS A 413 25.18 4.17 -21.04
N MET A 414 24.24 4.90 -20.46
CA MET A 414 22.86 5.01 -20.93
C MET A 414 22.11 3.67 -20.99
N ARG A 415 22.49 2.71 -20.15
CA ARG A 415 21.78 1.44 -19.97
C ARG A 415 20.71 1.60 -18.91
N ALA A 416 19.59 0.92 -19.11
CA ALA A 416 18.43 1.08 -18.24
C ALA A 416 18.46 0.11 -17.04
N LYS A 417 18.11 0.64 -15.87
CA LYS A 417 17.89 -0.10 -14.62
C LYS A 417 16.52 0.22 -14.04
N ILE A 418 15.73 -0.82 -13.75
CA ILE A 418 14.43 -0.68 -13.09
C ILE A 418 14.65 -0.45 -11.60
N ALA A 419 14.08 0.63 -11.08
CA ALA A 419 14.13 1.06 -9.70
C ALA A 419 12.77 0.94 -9.01
N ASN A 420 12.76 1.12 -7.69
CA ASN A 420 11.57 1.24 -6.85
C ASN A 420 10.68 -0.03 -6.71
N PHE A 421 11.26 -1.09 -6.13
CA PHE A 421 10.54 -2.31 -5.75
C PHE A 421 9.65 -2.17 -4.49
N GLY A 422 9.40 -0.95 -3.98
CA GLY A 422 8.64 -0.74 -2.74
C GLY A 422 7.14 -1.08 -2.86
N LEU A 423 6.64 -1.30 -4.07
CA LEU A 423 5.27 -1.75 -4.32
C LEU A 423 5.22 -3.19 -4.83
N ALA A 424 6.37 -3.80 -5.09
CA ALA A 424 6.45 -5.11 -5.71
C ALA A 424 5.82 -6.19 -4.83
N LYS A 425 5.27 -7.24 -5.45
CA LYS A 425 4.65 -8.39 -4.76
C LYS A 425 4.93 -9.71 -5.47
N PRO A 426 4.92 -10.85 -4.76
CA PRO A 426 4.84 -12.16 -5.38
C PRO A 426 3.61 -12.28 -6.30
N GLY A 427 3.80 -12.75 -7.53
CA GLY A 427 2.76 -12.94 -8.56
C GLY A 427 1.88 -14.18 -8.38
N LEU A 428 1.91 -14.82 -7.21
CA LEU A 428 1.02 -15.92 -6.88
C LEU A 428 -0.14 -15.38 -6.05
N THR A 429 -1.27 -15.08 -6.72
CA THR A 429 -2.62 -14.88 -6.15
C THR A 429 -2.70 -14.05 -4.85
N ALA A 430 -2.87 -12.75 -5.02
CA ALA A 430 -3.63 -11.91 -4.10
C ALA A 430 -4.25 -10.76 -4.90
N MET A 431 -5.58 -10.62 -4.86
CA MET A 431 -6.27 -9.34 -5.06
C MET A 431 -5.69 -8.43 -4.00
N THR A 432 -4.66 -7.69 -4.39
CA THR A 432 -4.18 -6.64 -3.51
C THR A 432 -5.06 -5.45 -3.82
N LYS A 433 -5.97 -5.12 -2.90
CA LYS A 433 -6.81 -3.89 -2.90
C LYS A 433 -6.02 -2.57 -2.93
N HIS A 434 -4.72 -2.65 -3.22
CA HIS A 434 -3.74 -1.57 -3.30
C HIS A 434 -2.98 -1.72 -4.60
N THR A 435 -3.61 -1.35 -5.71
CA THR A 435 -2.87 -1.07 -6.94
C THR A 435 -2.47 0.40 -6.91
N PHE A 436 -1.30 0.66 -6.31
CA PHE A 436 -0.59 1.91 -6.56
C PHE A 436 0.12 1.73 -7.90
N SER A 437 -0.39 2.37 -8.94
CA SER A 437 0.27 2.50 -10.23
C SER A 437 0.05 3.93 -10.68
N ALA A 438 1.06 4.55 -11.28
CA ALA A 438 0.93 5.92 -11.76
C ALA A 438 -0.18 6.05 -12.80
N GLN A 439 -0.94 7.15 -12.69
CA GLN A 439 -1.97 7.53 -13.66
C GLN A 439 -1.36 7.47 -15.08
N GLY A 440 -2.06 6.88 -16.04
CA GLY A 440 -1.58 6.70 -17.42
C GLY A 440 -0.92 5.34 -17.72
N TYR A 441 -0.32 4.67 -16.73
CA TYR A 441 0.29 3.33 -16.89
C TYR A 441 -0.61 2.18 -16.39
N ILE A 442 -1.77 2.50 -15.81
CA ILE A 442 -2.64 1.52 -15.16
C ILE A 442 -3.32 0.63 -16.21
N ALA A 443 -3.12 -0.68 -16.07
CA ALA A 443 -3.78 -1.67 -16.91
C ALA A 443 -5.31 -1.70 -16.62
N PRO A 444 -6.16 -1.90 -17.64
CA PRO A 444 -7.63 -1.87 -17.47
C PRO A 444 -8.15 -2.83 -16.39
N GLU A 445 -7.60 -4.04 -16.32
CA GLU A 445 -8.00 -5.08 -15.36
C GLU A 445 -7.64 -4.74 -13.91
N CYS A 446 -6.61 -3.90 -13.71
CA CYS A 446 -6.25 -3.43 -12.38
C CYS A 446 -7.30 -2.48 -11.80
N ILE A 447 -8.04 -1.78 -12.67
CA ILE A 447 -9.12 -0.85 -12.30
C ILE A 447 -10.41 -1.63 -12.07
N SER A 448 -10.73 -2.61 -12.94
CA SER A 448 -12.00 -3.33 -12.91
C SER A 448 -12.05 -4.47 -11.88
N GLU A 449 -10.95 -5.20 -11.70
CA GLU A 449 -10.96 -6.46 -10.96
C GLU A 449 -9.94 -6.51 -9.82
N GLY A 450 -9.10 -5.47 -9.65
CA GLY A 450 -8.08 -5.41 -8.59
C GLY A 450 -7.05 -6.56 -8.65
N GLN A 451 -6.92 -7.21 -9.80
CA GLN A 451 -6.00 -8.33 -9.99
C GLN A 451 -4.56 -7.82 -10.14
N VAL A 452 -3.65 -8.45 -9.42
CA VAL A 452 -2.20 -8.27 -9.58
C VAL A 452 -1.65 -9.48 -10.32
N THR A 453 -1.26 -9.28 -11.56
CA THR A 453 -0.62 -10.30 -12.41
C THR A 453 0.62 -9.71 -13.06
N THR A 454 1.54 -10.54 -13.55
CA THR A 454 2.68 -10.05 -14.32
C THR A 454 2.25 -9.28 -15.59
N LYS A 455 1.02 -9.49 -16.08
CA LYS A 455 0.48 -8.83 -17.27
C LYS A 455 0.17 -7.35 -17.08
N MET A 456 0.04 -6.88 -15.84
CA MET A 456 -0.08 -5.45 -15.57
C MET A 456 1.24 -4.71 -15.86
N ASP A 457 2.38 -5.31 -15.49
CA ASP A 457 3.70 -4.74 -15.80
C ASP A 457 3.96 -4.77 -17.31
N VAL A 458 3.44 -5.79 -18.02
CA VAL A 458 3.50 -5.87 -19.50
C VAL A 458 2.73 -4.71 -20.12
N PHE A 459 1.53 -4.38 -19.62
CA PHE A 459 0.77 -3.23 -20.11
C PHE A 459 1.51 -1.91 -19.88
N ALA A 460 2.01 -1.70 -18.65
CA ALA A 460 2.78 -0.50 -18.32
C ALA A 460 4.06 -0.39 -19.16
N PHE A 461 4.72 -1.51 -19.47
CA PHE A 461 5.83 -1.56 -20.42
C PHE A 461 5.40 -1.17 -21.85
N GLY A 462 4.20 -1.58 -22.28
CA GLY A 462 3.61 -1.12 -23.54
C GLY A 462 3.47 0.41 -23.59
N VAL A 463 2.99 1.03 -22.51
CA VAL A 463 2.92 2.50 -22.39
C VAL A 463 4.32 3.13 -22.44
N LEU A 464 5.30 2.55 -21.75
CA LEU A 464 6.69 3.01 -21.78
C LEU A 464 7.29 2.99 -23.20
N LEU A 465 6.97 1.97 -24.01
CA LEU A 465 7.40 1.92 -25.40
C LEU A 465 6.79 3.05 -26.24
N LEU A 466 5.54 3.42 -25.99
CA LEU A 466 4.91 4.56 -26.66
C LEU A 466 5.62 5.86 -26.31
N GLU A 467 5.89 6.07 -25.02
CA GLU A 467 6.61 7.23 -24.51
C GLU A 467 8.01 7.36 -25.12
N LEU A 468 8.72 6.24 -25.30
CA LEU A 468 10.01 6.21 -26.01
C LEU A 468 9.88 6.59 -27.49
N VAL A 469 8.81 6.19 -28.17
CA VAL A 469 8.62 6.48 -29.60
C VAL A 469 8.16 7.93 -29.82
N SER A 470 7.21 8.42 -29.02
CA SER A 470 6.61 9.74 -29.21
C SER A 470 7.35 10.87 -28.51
N GLY A 471 8.03 10.58 -27.40
CA GLY A 471 8.55 11.61 -26.51
C GLY A 471 7.44 12.43 -25.82
N GLU A 472 6.17 12.01 -25.92
CA GLU A 472 5.03 12.66 -25.27
C GLU A 472 4.83 12.15 -23.83
N GLU A 473 4.31 13.03 -22.97
CA GLU A 473 3.79 12.66 -21.66
C GLU A 473 2.67 11.59 -21.77
N VAL A 474 2.58 10.71 -20.77
CA VAL A 474 1.62 9.60 -20.79
C VAL A 474 0.16 10.05 -20.61
N ILE A 475 -0.04 11.28 -20.14
CA ILE A 475 -1.33 11.95 -20.00
C ILE A 475 -1.18 13.34 -20.62
N ASP A 476 -2.07 13.70 -21.55
CA ASP A 476 -2.09 15.04 -22.14
C ASP A 476 -2.76 16.08 -21.20
N GLU A 477 -2.72 17.36 -21.60
CA GLU A 477 -3.31 18.46 -20.82
C GLU A 477 -4.82 18.27 -20.59
N GLU A 478 -5.50 17.52 -21.47
CA GLU A 478 -6.91 17.16 -21.36
C GLU A 478 -7.18 15.91 -20.51
N GLY A 479 -6.14 15.28 -19.95
CA GLY A 479 -6.26 14.10 -19.09
C GLY A 479 -6.42 12.78 -19.85
N LYS A 480 -6.23 12.75 -21.18
CA LYS A 480 -6.32 11.52 -21.98
C LYS A 480 -5.00 10.78 -21.97
N CYS A 481 -5.10 9.45 -21.88
CA CYS A 481 -3.93 8.59 -21.85
C CYS A 481 -3.32 8.42 -23.25
N LEU A 482 -1.99 8.43 -23.33
CA LEU A 482 -1.21 8.24 -24.56
C LEU A 482 -1.60 6.95 -25.30
N TRP A 483 -1.81 5.85 -24.58
CA TRP A 483 -2.19 4.57 -25.17
C TRP A 483 -3.54 4.58 -25.89
N ALA A 484 -4.43 5.53 -25.58
CA ALA A 484 -5.70 5.69 -26.29
C ALA A 484 -5.53 6.27 -27.71
N LYS A 485 -4.43 7.00 -27.96
CA LYS A 485 -4.12 7.61 -29.27
C LYS A 485 -3.59 6.60 -30.29
N VAL A 486 -3.23 5.39 -29.86
CA VAL A 486 -2.52 4.40 -30.71
C VAL A 486 -3.44 3.56 -31.60
N SER A 487 -4.74 3.58 -31.33
CA SER A 487 -5.73 2.83 -32.12
C SER A 487 -5.66 3.21 -33.60
N GLY A 488 -5.45 2.22 -34.48
CA GLY A 488 -5.40 2.42 -35.92
C GLY A 488 -4.11 3.05 -36.48
N ILE A 489 -3.06 3.27 -35.66
CA ILE A 489 -1.76 3.77 -36.17
C ILE A 489 -1.14 2.81 -37.19
N LEU A 490 -1.21 1.50 -36.92
CA LEU A 490 -0.66 0.45 -37.78
C LEU A 490 -1.68 -0.12 -38.79
N GLU A 491 -2.82 0.52 -38.99
CA GLU A 491 -3.87 0.05 -39.90
C GLU A 491 -3.81 0.75 -41.27
N GLY A 492 -4.17 -0.01 -42.33
CA GLY A 492 -4.31 0.50 -43.69
C GLY A 492 -3.09 0.24 -44.58
N LYS A 493 -3.00 0.97 -45.70
CA LYS A 493 -1.89 0.88 -46.64
C LYS A 493 -0.60 1.43 -46.03
N GLU A 494 0.54 0.88 -46.46
CA GLU A 494 1.88 1.22 -45.95
C GLU A 494 2.17 2.73 -45.93
N GLU A 495 1.85 3.47 -47.00
CA GLU A 495 2.04 4.93 -47.05
C GLU A 495 1.24 5.68 -45.95
N THR A 496 -0.02 5.28 -45.74
CA THR A 496 -0.89 5.87 -44.72
C THR A 496 -0.41 5.54 -43.32
N MET A 497 0.05 4.30 -43.12
CA MET A 497 0.63 3.81 -41.87
C MET A 497 1.89 4.60 -41.52
N VAL A 498 2.85 4.69 -42.44
CA VAL A 498 4.11 5.41 -42.25
C VAL A 498 3.85 6.88 -41.94
N ARG A 499 2.90 7.51 -42.65
CA ARG A 499 2.53 8.91 -42.38
C ARG A 499 1.94 9.11 -40.98
N ARG A 500 1.04 8.21 -40.53
CA ARG A 500 0.48 8.26 -39.17
C ARG A 500 1.54 8.01 -38.11
N LEU A 501 2.44 7.06 -38.37
CA LEU A 501 3.54 6.72 -37.45
C LEU A 501 4.53 7.88 -37.32
N LYS A 502 4.98 8.48 -38.43
CA LYS A 502 5.84 9.66 -38.40
C LYS A 502 5.21 10.85 -37.65
N ALA A 503 3.89 11.01 -37.74
CA ALA A 503 3.17 12.05 -36.99
C ALA A 503 3.06 11.75 -35.48
N PHE A 504 3.24 10.50 -35.07
CA PHE A 504 3.26 10.08 -33.66
C PHE A 504 4.67 10.07 -33.06
N MET A 505 5.70 9.98 -33.90
CA MET A 505 7.10 9.93 -33.47
C MET A 505 7.59 11.28 -32.96
N ASP A 506 8.51 11.23 -32.00
CA ASP A 506 9.28 12.38 -31.54
C ASP A 506 10.01 13.04 -32.71
N GLU A 507 9.92 14.37 -32.81
CA GLU A 507 10.54 15.18 -33.88
C GLU A 507 12.05 14.93 -34.02
N VAL A 508 12.74 14.66 -32.90
CA VAL A 508 14.17 14.32 -32.88
C VAL A 508 14.45 13.01 -33.62
N LEU A 509 13.52 12.06 -33.60
CA LEU A 509 13.66 10.78 -34.28
C LEU A 509 13.27 10.86 -35.76
N VAL A 510 12.38 11.79 -36.12
CA VAL A 510 11.95 12.02 -37.51
C VAL A 510 13.04 12.76 -38.30
N SER A 511 13.75 13.68 -37.65
CA SER A 511 14.78 14.50 -38.29
C SER A 511 16.07 13.73 -38.64
N ASP A 512 16.33 12.59 -37.97
CA ASP A 512 17.47 11.71 -38.26
C ASP A 512 17.02 10.35 -38.82
N GLU A 513 16.49 10.37 -40.05
CA GLU A 513 16.05 9.14 -40.75
C GLU A 513 17.18 8.11 -40.95
N SER A 514 18.44 8.54 -40.91
CA SER A 514 19.59 7.66 -41.10
C SER A 514 19.87 6.77 -39.87
N SER A 515 19.60 7.28 -38.67
CA SER A 515 19.77 6.54 -37.41
C SER A 515 18.48 5.88 -36.91
N CYS A 516 17.32 6.26 -37.47
CA CYS A 516 16.00 5.76 -37.09
C CYS A 516 15.27 5.07 -38.27
N PRO A 517 15.56 3.79 -38.57
CA PRO A 517 14.85 3.07 -39.62
C PRO A 517 13.37 2.88 -39.26
N ILE A 518 12.47 3.33 -40.13
CA ILE A 518 11.02 3.26 -39.89
C ILE A 518 10.53 1.83 -39.61
N GLN A 519 11.14 0.82 -40.23
CA GLN A 519 10.80 -0.59 -39.98
C GLN A 519 11.10 -1.02 -38.54
N SER A 520 12.19 -0.51 -37.96
CA SER A 520 12.51 -0.74 -36.55
C SER A 520 11.42 -0.15 -35.65
N VAL A 521 10.94 1.06 -35.97
CA VAL A 521 9.88 1.72 -35.21
C VAL A 521 8.56 0.95 -35.35
N ILE A 522 8.20 0.49 -36.56
CA ILE A 522 7.01 -0.35 -36.80
C ILE A 522 7.04 -1.62 -35.93
N ASN A 523 8.19 -2.28 -35.83
CA ASN A 523 8.33 -3.47 -35.01
C ASN A 523 8.15 -3.16 -33.51
N VAL A 524 8.76 -2.07 -33.02
CA VAL A 524 8.59 -1.62 -31.62
C VAL A 524 7.12 -1.25 -31.33
N MET A 525 6.47 -0.53 -32.25
CA MET A 525 5.05 -0.19 -32.12
C MET A 525 4.14 -1.41 -32.14
N SER A 526 4.47 -2.43 -32.94
CA SER A 526 3.73 -3.69 -32.95
C SER A 526 3.82 -4.40 -31.60
N VAL A 527 5.00 -4.39 -30.97
CA VAL A 527 5.19 -4.92 -29.61
C VAL A 527 4.41 -4.09 -28.60
N ALA A 528 4.45 -2.76 -28.69
CA ALA A 528 3.71 -1.87 -27.80
C ALA A 528 2.20 -2.13 -27.86
N ILE A 529 1.62 -2.21 -29.06
CA ILE A 529 0.20 -2.50 -29.27
C ILE A 529 -0.18 -3.88 -28.72
N ALA A 530 0.66 -4.90 -28.93
CA ALA A 530 0.43 -6.23 -28.35
C ALA A 530 0.46 -6.21 -26.81
N CYS A 531 1.35 -5.43 -26.20
CA CYS A 531 1.42 -5.25 -24.75
C CYS A 531 0.19 -4.50 -24.19
N LEU A 532 -0.41 -3.60 -24.97
CA LEU A 532 -1.57 -2.78 -24.60
C LEU A 532 -2.92 -3.46 -24.86
N HIS A 533 -2.92 -4.76 -25.20
CA HIS A 533 -4.15 -5.49 -25.45
C HIS A 533 -5.08 -5.45 -24.22
N GLN A 534 -6.37 -5.16 -24.43
CA GLN A 534 -7.36 -5.02 -23.36
C GLN A 534 -7.50 -6.30 -22.52
N ASP A 535 -7.68 -7.44 -23.19
CA ASP A 535 -7.59 -8.77 -22.57
C ASP A 535 -6.14 -9.09 -22.19
N PHE A 536 -5.87 -9.16 -20.88
CA PHE A 536 -4.53 -9.40 -20.34
C PHE A 536 -3.97 -10.80 -20.69
N THR A 537 -4.83 -11.76 -21.00
CA THR A 537 -4.41 -13.12 -21.39
C THR A 537 -3.77 -13.15 -22.78
N LYS A 538 -4.14 -12.19 -23.64
CA LYS A 538 -3.62 -12.05 -25.01
C LYS A 538 -2.35 -11.21 -25.10
N ARG A 539 -1.98 -10.50 -24.02
CA ARG A 539 -0.71 -9.79 -23.96
C ARG A 539 0.45 -10.79 -24.03
N PRO A 540 1.57 -10.46 -24.67
CA PRO A 540 2.74 -11.33 -24.72
C PRO A 540 3.34 -11.54 -23.33
N THR A 541 4.19 -12.55 -23.21
CA THR A 541 5.14 -12.71 -22.11
C THR A 541 6.36 -11.81 -22.32
N MET A 542 7.06 -11.48 -21.24
CA MET A 542 8.29 -10.69 -21.38
C MET A 542 9.39 -11.42 -22.17
N VAL A 543 9.34 -12.76 -22.25
CA VAL A 543 10.23 -13.56 -23.11
C VAL A 543 9.98 -13.24 -24.59
N GLU A 544 8.73 -13.24 -25.01
CA GLU A 544 8.33 -12.91 -26.39
C GLU A 544 8.64 -11.45 -26.72
N VAL A 545 8.42 -10.54 -25.77
CA VAL A 545 8.75 -9.11 -25.91
C VAL A 545 10.25 -8.91 -26.11
N VAL A 546 11.11 -9.50 -25.27
CA VAL A 546 12.58 -9.41 -25.42
C VAL A 546 13.02 -9.95 -26.78
N TYR A 547 12.50 -11.10 -27.20
CA TYR A 547 12.79 -11.69 -28.50
C TYR A 547 12.41 -10.76 -29.66
N ALA A 548 11.20 -10.19 -29.63
CA ALA A 548 10.70 -9.29 -30.66
C ALA A 548 11.52 -8.00 -30.74
N LEU A 549 11.82 -7.36 -29.60
CA LEU A 549 12.60 -6.11 -29.56
C LEU A 549 14.05 -6.31 -29.99
N SER A 550 14.68 -7.43 -29.61
CA SER A 550 16.06 -7.74 -30.01
C SER A 550 16.21 -7.87 -31.53
N ARG A 551 15.18 -8.39 -32.21
CA ARG A 551 15.13 -8.47 -33.68
C ARG A 551 14.95 -7.12 -34.36
N SER A 552 14.31 -6.15 -33.69
CA SER A 552 14.09 -4.82 -34.24
C SER A 552 15.37 -4.01 -34.39
N GLY A 553 16.39 -4.27 -33.55
CA GLY A 553 17.61 -3.47 -33.51
C GLY A 553 18.80 -4.00 -34.31
N GLY A 554 18.68 -5.14 -35.00
CA GLY A 554 19.86 -5.83 -35.57
C GLY A 554 20.91 -6.19 -34.51
N LEU A 555 20.52 -6.22 -33.23
CA LEU A 555 21.38 -6.60 -32.11
C LEU A 555 21.57 -8.11 -32.15
N SER A 556 22.59 -8.55 -32.90
CA SER A 556 23.09 -9.92 -32.82
C SER A 556 23.56 -10.16 -31.39
N ILE A 557 22.88 -11.04 -30.67
CA ILE A 557 23.37 -11.58 -29.41
C ILE A 557 24.61 -12.40 -29.75
N ASP A 558 25.79 -11.81 -29.60
CA ASP A 558 27.07 -12.52 -29.69
C ASP A 558 27.22 -13.43 -28.46
N MET A 559 26.61 -14.63 -28.51
CA MET A 559 26.89 -15.72 -27.58
C MET A 559 28.04 -16.61 -28.09
N SER A 560 29.20 -16.04 -28.43
CA SER A 560 30.33 -16.85 -28.91
C SER A 560 31.69 -16.20 -28.70
N GLN A 561 32.11 -15.98 -27.46
CA GLN A 561 33.54 -16.01 -27.09
C GLN A 561 33.75 -16.52 -25.66
N GLU A 562 33.51 -17.82 -25.43
CA GLU A 562 34.39 -18.58 -24.53
C GLU A 562 35.44 -19.26 -25.40
N GLY A 563 36.50 -18.52 -25.70
CA GLY A 563 37.73 -19.06 -26.26
C GLY A 563 38.46 -19.84 -25.17
N SER A 564 38.59 -21.15 -25.39
CA SER A 564 39.38 -22.07 -24.58
C SER A 564 40.76 -21.51 -24.24
N VAL A 565 40.99 -21.20 -22.97
CA VAL A 565 42.35 -21.00 -22.45
C VAL A 565 42.96 -22.39 -22.22
N SER A 566 43.78 -22.82 -23.18
CA SER A 566 44.68 -23.96 -23.00
C SER A 566 45.94 -23.48 -22.26
N PRO A 567 46.44 -24.16 -21.22
CA PRO A 567 47.63 -23.74 -20.50
C PRO A 567 48.88 -24.12 -21.30
N LYS A 568 49.67 -23.12 -21.69
CA LYS A 568 51.03 -23.35 -22.21
C LYS A 568 51.93 -23.82 -21.08
N VAL A 569 52.31 -25.09 -21.14
CA VAL A 569 53.44 -25.69 -20.42
C VAL A 569 54.73 -25.00 -20.89
N ALA A 570 55.41 -24.31 -19.98
CA ALA A 570 56.78 -23.87 -20.19
C ALA A 570 57.71 -25.05 -19.88
N GLY A 571 58.37 -25.56 -20.91
CA GLY A 571 59.45 -26.53 -20.81
C GLY A 571 60.58 -26.13 -21.74
N ARG A 572 61.58 -25.43 -21.18
CA ARG A 572 63.02 -25.64 -21.34
C ARG A 572 63.80 -24.63 -20.53
#